data_AF-A0A423V870-F1
#
_entry.id   AF-A0A423V870-F1
#
_cell.length_a   1.000
_cell.length_b   1.000
_cell.length_c   1.000
_cell.angle_alpha   90.00
_cell.angle_beta   90.00
_cell.angle_gamma   90.00
#
_symmetry.space_group_name_H-M   'P 1'
#
loop_
_entity.id
_entity.type
_entity.pdbx_description
1 polymer ?
#
loop_
_entity_poly.entity_id
_entity_poly.type
_entity_poly.pdbx_seq_one_letter_code
_entity_poly.pdbx_strand_id
1 'polypeptide(L)'
;MLAVRQRAAYIVQRGARPAITTTTIPTLRQSTRSYASDHGHGDNHHDHHHAPQVAESPGLALYIALGVVGLSIATYSVSRDEGSSLTKWIGSLTSESVNAWDQRNTLRTEIAERAAVDRNIFTSSGNRRGFELRTPELFGSGSPNNVPAGHYVNLDKVTEHYRKQHLDEEERKAKKLAEAKD
;
A
#
# COMPACT_ATOMS: atom_id res chain seq x y z
N MET A 1 -21.22 8.73 -36.68
CA MET A 1 -20.91 7.63 -35.75
C MET A 1 -20.20 8.16 -34.50
N LEU A 2 -20.93 8.85 -33.62
CA LEU A 2 -20.37 9.60 -32.47
C LEU A 2 -21.05 9.24 -31.13
N ALA A 3 -21.66 8.05 -31.02
CA ALA A 3 -22.51 7.71 -29.87
C ALA A 3 -21.97 6.60 -28.94
N VAL A 4 -20.81 6.00 -29.22
CA VAL A 4 -20.29 4.86 -28.43
C VAL A 4 -19.22 5.27 -27.42
N ARG A 5 -18.70 6.50 -27.49
CA ARG A 5 -17.65 6.99 -26.57
C ARG A 5 -18.17 7.62 -25.26
N GLN A 6 -19.48 7.72 -25.07
CA GLN A 6 -20.06 8.41 -23.90
C GLN A 6 -20.53 7.48 -22.77
N ARG A 7 -20.40 6.15 -22.89
CA ARG A 7 -20.91 5.20 -21.87
C ARG A 7 -19.85 4.52 -20.99
N ALA A 8 -18.56 4.74 -21.24
CA ALA A 8 -17.48 4.15 -20.42
C ALA A 8 -17.07 5.01 -19.21
N ALA A 9 -17.55 6.25 -19.10
CA ALA A 9 -17.15 7.18 -18.03
C ALA A 9 -18.00 7.10 -16.74
N TYR A 10 -19.04 6.25 -16.69
CA TYR A 10 -20.05 6.30 -15.61
C TYR A 10 -19.92 5.21 -14.52
N ILE A 11 -18.91 4.32 -14.56
CA ILE A 11 -18.83 3.16 -13.63
C ILE A 11 -17.63 3.20 -12.66
N VAL A 12 -16.74 4.19 -12.73
CA VAL A 12 -15.57 4.26 -11.83
C VAL A 12 -15.80 5.12 -10.56
N GLN A 13 -17.00 5.64 -10.33
CA GLN A 13 -17.25 6.65 -9.28
C GLN A 13 -18.10 6.18 -8.09
N ARG A 14 -17.97 4.91 -7.67
CA ARG A 14 -18.55 4.44 -6.38
C ARG A 14 -17.60 3.46 -5.69
N GLY A 15 -16.78 3.97 -4.78
CA GLY A 15 -16.10 3.12 -3.79
C GLY A 15 -14.64 3.47 -3.53
N ALA A 16 -14.35 4.70 -3.07
CA ALA A 16 -13.21 5.02 -2.21
C ALA A 16 -13.18 6.54 -1.98
N ARG A 17 -13.87 7.02 -0.95
CA ARG A 17 -13.60 8.32 -0.36
C ARG A 17 -13.21 8.08 1.10
N PRO A 18 -11.92 8.18 1.48
CA PRO A 18 -11.61 8.45 2.87
C PRO A 18 -12.15 9.85 3.20
N ALA A 19 -12.93 9.93 4.27
CA ALA A 19 -13.48 11.17 4.80
C ALA A 19 -12.32 12.08 5.22
N ILE A 20 -12.07 13.11 4.43
CA ILE A 20 -11.28 14.27 4.86
C ILE A 20 -12.20 15.05 5.78
N THR A 21 -11.94 14.97 7.08
CA THR A 21 -12.52 15.84 8.11
C THR A 21 -12.19 17.28 7.70
N THR A 22 -13.15 17.94 7.08
CA THR A 22 -13.08 19.35 6.76
C THR A 22 -13.25 20.08 8.08
N THR A 23 -12.14 20.51 8.68
CA THR A 23 -12.19 21.44 9.80
C THR A 23 -12.82 22.73 9.27
N THR A 24 -14.09 22.91 9.58
CA THR A 24 -14.85 24.13 9.32
C THR A 24 -14.09 25.29 9.95
N ILE A 25 -13.50 26.14 9.11
CA ILE A 25 -12.92 27.40 9.55
C ILE A 25 -14.10 28.23 10.09
N PRO A 26 -14.15 28.61 11.38
CA PRO A 26 -15.15 29.53 11.84
C PRO A 26 -14.88 30.86 11.13
N THR A 27 -15.83 31.30 10.31
CA THR A 27 -15.89 32.66 9.81
C THR A 27 -15.87 33.59 11.02
N LEU A 28 -14.73 34.25 11.24
CA LEU A 28 -14.56 35.28 12.25
C LEU A 28 -15.70 36.28 12.12
N ARG A 29 -16.51 36.42 13.17
CA ARG A 29 -17.45 37.52 13.29
C ARG A 29 -16.69 38.81 13.02
N GLN A 30 -17.10 39.57 12.02
CA GLN A 30 -16.70 40.97 11.88
C GLN A 30 -17.03 41.66 13.20
N SER A 31 -15.98 42.02 13.94
CA SER A 31 -16.11 43.01 15.01
C SER A 31 -16.38 44.33 14.31
N THR A 32 -17.64 44.78 14.36
CA THR A 32 -18.03 46.13 13.96
C THR A 32 -17.26 47.09 14.85
N ARG A 33 -16.21 47.74 14.30
CA ARG A 33 -15.51 48.82 14.99
C ARG A 33 -16.49 49.98 15.14
N SER A 34 -17.11 50.12 16.30
CA SER A 34 -17.76 51.35 16.71
C SER A 34 -16.66 52.35 17.10
N TYR A 35 -16.37 53.29 16.22
CA TYR A 35 -15.69 54.52 16.62
C TYR A 35 -16.66 55.29 17.51
N ALA A 36 -16.40 55.31 18.82
CA ALA A 36 -17.02 56.27 19.71
C ALA A 36 -16.46 57.65 19.37
N SER A 37 -17.14 58.39 18.49
CA SER A 37 -16.97 59.83 18.39
C SER A 37 -17.68 60.44 19.59
N ASP A 38 -16.96 60.64 20.69
CA ASP A 38 -17.37 61.57 21.73
C ASP A 38 -17.13 62.99 21.20
N HIS A 39 -18.20 63.66 20.80
CA HIS A 39 -18.26 65.10 20.54
C HIS A 39 -19.56 65.61 21.17
N GLY A 40 -19.58 65.64 22.50
CA GLY A 40 -20.54 66.40 23.29
C GLY A 40 -19.92 67.75 23.69
N HIS A 41 -20.44 68.84 23.14
CA HIS A 41 -20.16 70.18 23.62
C HIS A 41 -20.76 70.38 25.01
N GLY A 42 -19.96 70.83 25.99
CA GLY A 42 -20.46 71.20 27.31
C GLY A 42 -19.34 71.44 28.32
N ASP A 43 -18.94 72.70 28.41
CA ASP A 43 -18.30 73.42 29.52
C ASP A 43 -17.62 72.67 30.67
N ASN A 44 -16.38 73.11 30.92
CA ASN A 44 -15.68 73.16 32.20
C ASN A 44 -15.42 71.82 32.91
N HIS A 45 -14.15 71.42 32.96
CA HIS A 45 -13.31 71.29 34.17
C HIS A 45 -12.03 70.52 33.82
N HIS A 46 -10.90 71.01 34.33
CA HIS A 46 -9.58 70.43 34.12
C HIS A 46 -9.47 69.04 34.74
N ASP A 47 -9.37 68.00 33.92
CA ASP A 47 -8.82 66.72 34.36
C ASP A 47 -7.90 66.15 33.27
N HIS A 48 -6.60 66.11 33.59
CA HIS A 48 -5.56 65.52 32.76
C HIS A 48 -5.65 64.00 32.82
N HIS A 49 -6.61 63.41 32.11
CA HIS A 49 -6.62 61.98 31.88
C HIS A 49 -5.55 61.63 30.84
N HIS A 50 -4.33 61.39 31.31
CA HIS A 50 -3.38 60.60 30.54
C HIS A 50 -3.99 59.23 30.30
N ALA A 51 -4.52 58.98 29.09
CA ALA A 51 -4.81 57.63 28.66
C ALA A 51 -3.55 56.79 28.87
N PRO A 52 -3.64 55.61 29.51
CA PRO A 52 -2.46 54.78 29.70
C PRO A 52 -1.88 54.50 28.32
N GLN A 53 -0.68 55.00 28.07
CA GLN A 53 0.10 54.70 26.87
C GLN A 53 0.52 53.24 27.04
N VAL A 54 -0.41 52.34 26.75
CA VAL A 54 -0.13 50.91 26.70
C VAL A 54 0.77 50.76 25.49
N ALA A 55 2.06 50.52 25.75
CA ALA A 55 3.00 50.14 24.72
C ALA A 55 2.55 48.77 24.18
N GLU A 56 1.66 48.77 23.19
CA GLU A 56 1.29 47.55 22.48
C GLU A 56 2.54 47.04 21.77
N SER A 57 3.06 45.89 22.21
CA SER A 57 4.17 45.26 21.53
C SER A 57 3.72 44.89 20.10
N PRO A 58 4.60 45.02 19.10
CA PRO A 58 4.25 44.59 17.75
C PRO A 58 3.80 43.13 17.81
N GLY A 59 2.60 42.86 17.33
CA GLY A 59 2.01 41.54 17.43
C GLY A 59 2.88 40.47 16.75
N LEU A 60 2.73 39.22 17.18
CA LEU A 60 3.42 38.05 16.61
C LEU A 60 3.36 38.01 15.07
N ALA A 61 2.25 38.47 14.48
CA ALA A 61 2.09 38.58 13.03
C ALA A 61 3.15 39.47 12.35
N LEU A 62 3.61 40.55 12.99
CA LEU A 62 4.65 41.43 12.46
C LEU A 62 6.01 40.69 12.41
N TYR A 63 6.35 39.95 13.45
CA TYR A 63 7.57 39.15 13.48
C TYR A 63 7.55 38.02 12.45
N ILE A 64 6.41 37.35 12.27
CA ILE A 64 6.23 36.34 11.22
C ILE A 64 6.38 36.99 9.84
N ALA A 65 5.75 38.14 9.60
CA ALA A 65 5.85 38.85 8.32
C ALA A 65 7.30 39.27 8.02
N LEU A 66 8.01 39.83 9.01
CA LEU A 66 9.43 40.17 8.87
C LEU A 66 10.29 38.92 8.62
N GLY A 67 9.98 37.80 9.27
CA GLY A 67 10.65 36.53 9.03
C GLY A 67 10.44 36.02 7.60
N VAL A 68 9.21 36.07 7.08
CA VAL A 68 8.90 35.68 5.69
C VAL A 68 9.59 36.61 4.70
N VAL A 69 9.59 37.92 4.94
CA VAL A 69 10.29 38.89 4.08
C VAL A 69 11.79 38.62 4.09
N GLY A 70 12.42 38.43 5.25
CA GLY A 70 13.84 38.09 5.36
C GLY A 70 14.19 36.78 4.66
N LEU A 71 13.36 35.74 4.82
CA LEU A 71 13.54 34.46 4.16
C LEU A 71 13.38 34.56 2.64
N SER A 72 12.45 35.39 2.15
CA SER A 72 12.28 35.64 0.71
C SER A 72 13.50 36.35 0.09
N ILE A 73 14.11 37.30 0.81
CA ILE A 73 15.32 38.00 0.36
C ILE A 73 16.51 37.04 0.35
N ALA A 74 16.67 36.23 1.40
CA ALA A 74 17.74 35.25 1.48
C ALA A 74 17.64 34.21 0.35
N THR A 75 16.45 33.64 0.12
CA THR A 75 16.20 32.70 -0.98
C THR A 75 16.42 33.35 -2.35
N TYR A 76 16.01 34.60 -2.54
CA TYR A 76 16.28 35.36 -3.76
C TYR A 76 17.78 35.57 -4.00
N SER A 77 18.54 35.95 -2.97
CA SER A 77 19.99 36.14 -3.10
C SER A 77 20.74 34.86 -3.45
N VAL A 78 20.33 33.73 -2.86
CA VAL A 78 20.91 32.41 -3.18
C VAL A 78 20.49 31.97 -4.58
N SER A 79 19.26 32.28 -5.02
CA SER A 79 18.77 31.90 -6.35
C SER A 79 19.48 32.60 -7.52
N ARG A 80 20.08 33.77 -7.27
CA ARG A 80 20.82 34.55 -8.29
C ARG A 80 22.23 34.05 -8.54
N ASP A 81 22.79 33.30 -7.59
CA ASP A 81 24.14 32.79 -7.65
C ASP A 81 24.13 31.38 -8.24
N GLU A 82 24.34 31.28 -9.56
CA GLU A 82 24.25 30.05 -10.36
C GLU A 82 25.22 28.93 -9.92
N GLY A 83 26.11 29.20 -8.95
CA GLY A 83 27.11 28.25 -8.46
C GLY A 83 27.23 28.14 -6.94
N SER A 84 26.30 28.73 -6.16
CA SER A 84 26.44 28.85 -4.71
C SER A 84 26.69 27.50 -4.02
N SER A 85 27.71 27.46 -3.15
CA SER A 85 28.08 26.26 -2.38
C SER A 85 26.92 25.72 -1.53
N LEU A 86 26.00 26.59 -1.11
CA LEU A 86 24.77 26.20 -0.39
C LEU A 86 23.82 25.42 -1.29
N THR A 87 23.59 25.86 -2.52
CA THR A 87 22.75 25.15 -3.50
C THR A 87 23.34 23.78 -3.82
N LYS A 88 24.67 23.68 -3.96
CA LYS A 88 25.37 22.40 -4.18
C LYS A 88 25.25 21.46 -2.98
N TRP A 89 25.35 21.99 -1.76
CA TRP A 89 25.20 21.22 -0.52
C TRP A 89 23.75 20.74 -0.32
N ILE A 90 22.76 21.62 -0.51
CA ILE A 90 21.33 21.25 -0.48
C ILE A 90 21.05 20.20 -1.58
N GLY A 91 21.61 20.39 -2.77
CA GLY A 91 21.55 19.43 -3.86
C GLY A 91 22.15 18.07 -3.48
N SER A 92 23.31 18.03 -2.82
CA SER A 92 23.94 16.77 -2.43
C SER A 92 23.11 16.02 -1.38
N LEU A 93 22.50 16.72 -0.42
CA LEU A 93 21.60 16.12 0.58
C LEU A 93 20.30 15.57 -0.01
N THR A 94 19.75 16.22 -1.04
CA THR A 94 18.43 15.88 -1.59
C THR A 94 18.51 14.94 -2.79
N SER A 95 19.61 14.97 -3.55
CA SER A 95 19.76 14.25 -4.83
C SER A 95 19.47 12.75 -4.75
N GLU A 96 20.04 12.04 -3.78
CA GLU A 96 19.81 10.59 -3.63
C GLU A 96 18.33 10.28 -3.36
N SER A 97 17.69 11.05 -2.49
CA SER A 97 16.29 10.86 -2.14
C SER A 97 15.35 11.14 -3.32
N VAL A 98 15.65 12.18 -4.11
CA VAL A 98 14.87 12.57 -5.30
C VAL A 98 15.07 11.53 -6.41
N ASN A 99 16.30 11.11 -6.67
CA ASN A 99 16.60 10.09 -7.67
C ASN A 99 15.96 8.74 -7.31
N ALA A 100 16.04 8.31 -6.05
CA ALA A 100 15.40 7.08 -5.60
C ALA A 100 13.87 7.17 -5.70
N TRP A 101 13.28 8.33 -5.43
CA TRP A 101 11.84 8.54 -5.58
C TRP A 101 11.42 8.50 -7.06
N ASP A 102 12.18 9.13 -7.94
CA ASP A 102 11.93 9.12 -9.39
C ASP A 102 12.05 7.69 -9.96
N GLN A 103 13.11 6.97 -9.63
CA GLN A 103 13.30 5.55 -10.02
C GLN A 103 12.15 4.64 -9.54
N ARG A 104 11.62 4.87 -8.33
CA ARG A 104 10.48 4.09 -7.83
C ARG A 104 9.21 4.42 -8.58
N ASN A 105 9.02 5.69 -8.95
CA ASN A 105 7.84 6.10 -9.69
C ASN A 105 7.86 5.57 -11.12
N THR A 106 9.00 5.63 -11.80
CA THR A 106 9.17 5.04 -13.14
C THR A 106 8.92 3.54 -13.12
N LEU A 107 9.44 2.82 -12.12
CA LEU A 107 9.18 1.39 -11.96
C LEU A 107 7.69 1.10 -11.70
N ARG A 108 7.00 1.91 -10.91
CA ARG A 108 5.55 1.76 -10.67
C ARG A 108 4.73 1.99 -11.93
N THR A 109 5.09 2.99 -12.74
CA THR A 109 4.41 3.25 -14.01
C THR A 109 4.65 2.11 -15.00
N GLU A 110 5.88 1.60 -15.09
CA GLU A 110 6.22 0.48 -15.96
C GLU A 110 5.45 -0.80 -15.58
N ILE A 111 5.36 -1.12 -14.28
CA ILE A 111 4.58 -2.25 -13.79
C ILE A 111 3.10 -2.08 -14.14
N ALA A 112 2.55 -0.88 -13.96
CA ALA A 112 1.15 -0.60 -14.27
C ALA A 112 0.87 -0.75 -15.77
N GLU A 113 1.77 -0.27 -16.64
CA GLU A 113 1.66 -0.42 -18.09
C GLU A 113 1.75 -1.89 -18.50
N ARG A 114 2.70 -2.64 -17.94
CA ARG A 114 2.86 -4.07 -18.24
C ARG A 114 1.63 -4.87 -17.80
N ALA A 115 1.10 -4.59 -16.61
CA ALA A 115 -0.11 -5.22 -16.10
C ALA A 115 -1.34 -4.88 -16.95
N ALA A 116 -1.43 -3.65 -17.48
CA ALA A 116 -2.52 -3.26 -18.38
C ALA A 116 -2.46 -4.02 -19.71
N VAL A 117 -1.26 -4.18 -20.29
CA VAL A 117 -1.05 -4.99 -21.51
C VAL A 117 -1.43 -6.44 -21.28
N ASP A 118 -0.99 -7.03 -20.17
CA ASP A 118 -1.28 -8.41 -19.80
C ASP A 118 -2.79 -8.64 -19.58
N ARG A 119 -3.44 -7.74 -18.84
CA ARG A 119 -4.90 -7.74 -18.68
C ARG A 119 -5.63 -7.67 -20.02
N ASN A 120 -5.13 -6.89 -20.98
CA ASN A 120 -5.74 -6.82 -22.30
C ASN A 120 -5.69 -8.17 -23.04
N ILE A 121 -4.59 -8.92 -22.92
CA ILE A 121 -4.47 -10.27 -23.50
C ILE A 121 -5.48 -11.23 -22.84
N PHE A 122 -5.58 -11.22 -21.50
CA PHE A 122 -6.54 -12.08 -20.79
C PHE A 122 -8.00 -11.70 -20.99
N THR A 123 -8.29 -10.42 -21.23
CA THR A 123 -9.67 -9.96 -21.48
C THR A 123 -10.08 -10.21 -22.93
N SER A 124 -9.15 -10.07 -23.88
CA SER A 124 -9.42 -10.30 -25.31
C SER A 124 -9.45 -11.78 -25.69
N SER A 125 -8.70 -12.64 -24.99
CA SER A 125 -8.86 -14.08 -25.08
C SER A 125 -10.18 -14.47 -24.40
N GLY A 126 -11.23 -14.67 -25.21
CA GLY A 126 -12.54 -15.06 -24.69
C GLY A 126 -12.42 -16.24 -23.72
N ASN A 127 -13.04 -16.11 -22.55
CA ASN A 127 -13.00 -17.10 -21.47
C ASN A 127 -13.50 -18.47 -21.99
N ARG A 128 -12.57 -19.33 -22.43
CA ARG A 128 -12.86 -20.70 -22.84
C ARG A 128 -13.21 -21.48 -21.57
N ARG A 129 -14.51 -21.61 -21.31
CA ARG A 129 -15.06 -22.33 -20.14
C ARG A 129 -14.75 -23.83 -20.12
N GLY A 130 -14.13 -24.37 -21.18
CA GLY A 130 -13.69 -25.76 -21.27
C GLY A 130 -12.22 -25.83 -21.68
N PHE A 131 -11.46 -26.66 -20.98
CA PHE A 131 -10.13 -27.09 -21.42
C PHE A 131 -10.30 -28.28 -22.36
N GLU A 132 -9.63 -28.26 -23.51
CA GLU A 132 -9.58 -29.42 -24.39
C GLU A 132 -8.64 -30.46 -23.77
N LEU A 133 -9.21 -31.53 -23.23
CA LEU A 133 -8.46 -32.64 -22.68
C LEU A 133 -7.91 -33.47 -23.83
N ARG A 134 -6.60 -33.74 -23.82
CA ARG A 134 -5.95 -34.58 -24.84
C ARG A 134 -6.50 -36.01 -24.88
N THR A 135 -7.08 -36.47 -23.78
CA THR A 135 -7.67 -37.80 -23.61
C THR A 135 -8.95 -37.69 -22.77
N PRO A 136 -10.09 -37.27 -23.35
CA PRO A 136 -11.35 -37.14 -22.61
C PRO A 136 -11.88 -38.50 -22.11
N GLU A 137 -11.50 -39.58 -22.78
CA GLU A 137 -11.90 -40.96 -22.48
C GLU A 137 -11.44 -41.44 -21.09
N LEU A 138 -10.39 -40.83 -20.53
CA LEU A 138 -9.84 -41.24 -19.23
C LEU A 138 -10.77 -40.90 -18.05
N PHE A 139 -11.65 -39.90 -18.20
CA PHE A 139 -12.60 -39.51 -17.15
C PHE A 139 -13.67 -40.58 -16.88
N GLY A 140 -13.89 -41.49 -17.84
CA GLY A 140 -14.76 -42.65 -17.68
C GLY A 140 -14.00 -43.97 -17.46
N SER A 141 -12.68 -44.00 -17.65
CA SER A 141 -11.89 -45.24 -17.53
C SER A 141 -11.45 -45.47 -16.08
N GLY A 142 -12.40 -45.87 -15.24
CA GLY A 142 -12.09 -46.51 -13.95
C GLY A 142 -11.80 -48.00 -14.12
N SER A 143 -11.32 -48.65 -13.06
CA SER A 143 -11.42 -50.11 -12.95
C SER A 143 -12.90 -50.52 -13.15
N PRO A 144 -13.22 -51.52 -13.99
CA PRO A 144 -14.59 -52.02 -14.17
C PRO A 144 -15.27 -52.40 -12.85
N ASN A 145 -14.45 -52.71 -11.85
CA ASN A 145 -14.88 -53.04 -10.51
C ASN A 145 -14.53 -51.89 -9.56
N ASN A 146 -15.56 -51.27 -8.99
CA ASN A 146 -15.40 -50.37 -7.85
C ASN A 146 -15.24 -51.22 -6.58
N VAL A 147 -14.00 -51.54 -6.21
CA VAL A 147 -13.74 -52.31 -4.99
C VAL A 147 -13.87 -51.37 -3.79
N PRO A 148 -14.87 -51.54 -2.91
CA PRO A 148 -15.02 -50.68 -1.76
C PRO A 148 -13.81 -50.82 -0.82
N ALA A 149 -13.44 -49.72 -0.17
CA ALA A 149 -12.37 -49.74 0.82
C ALA A 149 -12.67 -50.78 1.91
N GLY A 150 -11.72 -51.70 2.16
CA GLY A 150 -11.88 -52.79 3.14
C GLY A 150 -12.28 -54.15 2.56
N HIS A 151 -12.41 -54.31 1.24
CA HIS A 151 -12.76 -55.60 0.61
C HIS A 151 -11.57 -56.54 0.35
N TYR A 152 -10.38 -56.22 0.86
CA TYR A 152 -9.22 -57.10 0.69
C TYR A 152 -9.41 -58.41 1.47
N VAL A 153 -8.99 -59.52 0.85
CA VAL A 153 -9.03 -60.84 1.49
C VAL A 153 -8.11 -60.85 2.72
N ASN A 154 -8.54 -61.49 3.80
CA ASN A 154 -7.70 -61.66 4.99
C ASN A 154 -6.42 -62.46 4.63
N LEU A 155 -5.26 -61.82 4.79
CA LEU A 155 -3.94 -62.37 4.47
C LEU A 155 -3.27 -63.10 5.65
N ASP A 156 -3.93 -63.22 6.81
CA ASP A 156 -3.35 -63.81 8.02
C ASP A 156 -2.75 -65.19 7.76
N LYS A 157 -3.47 -66.05 7.03
CA LYS A 157 -2.98 -67.40 6.67
C LYS A 157 -1.69 -67.39 5.84
N VAL A 158 -1.54 -66.41 4.96
CA VAL A 158 -0.35 -66.24 4.13
C VAL A 158 0.81 -65.77 5.01
N THR A 159 0.54 -64.84 5.93
CA THR A 159 1.56 -64.37 6.88
C THR A 159 2.02 -65.49 7.82
N GLU A 160 1.11 -66.32 8.32
CA GLU A 160 1.42 -67.47 9.16
C GLU A 160 2.25 -68.52 8.42
N HIS A 161 1.92 -68.80 7.15
CA HIS A 161 2.67 -69.73 6.32
C HIS A 161 4.13 -69.30 6.16
N TYR A 162 4.37 -68.04 5.79
CA TYR A 162 5.75 -67.55 5.60
C TYR A 162 6.51 -67.41 6.92
N ARG A 163 5.83 -67.11 8.03
CA ARG A 163 6.45 -67.16 9.36
C ARG A 163 6.93 -68.56 9.73
N LYS A 164 6.12 -69.60 9.46
CA LYS A 164 6.52 -70.99 9.68
C LYS A 164 7.72 -71.38 8.82
N GLN A 165 7.67 -71.06 7.52
CA GLN A 165 8.79 -71.32 6.60
C GLN A 165 10.11 -70.68 7.08
N HIS A 166 10.05 -69.45 7.61
CA HIS A 166 11.21 -68.77 8.15
C HIS A 166 11.82 -69.52 9.34
N LEU A 167 11.00 -69.94 10.30
CA LEU A 167 11.45 -70.69 11.48
C LEU A 167 12.07 -72.03 11.08
N ASP A 168 11.43 -72.78 10.16
CA ASP A 168 11.94 -74.05 9.66
C ASP A 168 13.32 -73.88 8.97
N GLU A 169 13.49 -72.79 8.23
CA GLU A 169 14.78 -72.46 7.61
C GLU A 169 15.85 -72.06 8.61
N GLU A 170 15.51 -71.31 9.66
CA GLU A 170 16.43 -70.94 10.74
C GLU A 170 16.89 -72.17 11.52
N GLU A 171 15.98 -73.09 11.85
CA GLU A 171 16.33 -74.35 12.47
C GLU A 171 17.27 -75.18 11.59
N ARG A 172 17.00 -75.24 10.28
CA ARG A 172 17.88 -75.93 9.32
C ARG A 172 19.25 -75.28 9.24
N LYS A 173 19.35 -73.94 9.28
CA LYS A 173 20.62 -73.21 9.28
C LYS A 173 21.37 -73.43 10.60
N ALA A 174 20.68 -73.43 11.74
CA ALA A 174 21.26 -73.67 13.05
C ALA A 174 21.82 -75.10 13.18
N LYS A 175 21.10 -76.11 12.69
CA LYS A 175 21.57 -77.51 12.65
C LYS A 175 22.86 -77.63 11.82
N LYS A 176 22.88 -77.07 10.61
CA LYS A 176 24.09 -77.03 9.77
C LYS A 176 25.26 -76.30 10.42
N LEU A 177 24.99 -75.23 11.17
CA LEU A 177 26.04 -74.50 11.89
C LEU A 177 26.58 -75.30 13.10
N ALA A 178 25.73 -76.06 13.78
CA ALA A 178 26.15 -76.95 14.87
C ALA A 178 27.00 -78.10 14.33
N GLU A 179 26.56 -78.77 13.27
CA GLU A 179 27.31 -79.84 12.58
C GLU A 179 28.66 -79.38 12.01
N ALA A 180 28.81 -78.09 11.68
CA ALA A 180 30.06 -77.53 11.17
C ALA A 180 31.03 -77.03 12.27
N LYS A 181 30.59 -77.01 13.54
CA LYS A 181 31.41 -76.60 14.68
C LYS A 181 32.02 -77.77 15.47
N ASP A 182 31.50 -78.97 15.27
CA ASP A 182 32.10 -80.25 15.70
C ASP A 182 33.12 -80.74 14.67
#